data_AF-A0A1V8UEY8-F1
#
_entry.id   AF-A0A1V8UEY8-F1
#
_cell.length_a   1.000
_cell.length_b   1.000
_cell.length_c   1.000
_cell.angle_alpha   90.00
_cell.angle_beta   90.00
_cell.angle_gamma   90.00
#
_symmetry.space_group_name_H-M   'P 1'
#
loop_
_entity.id
_entity.type
_entity.pdbx_description
1 polymer ?
#
loop_
_entity_poly.entity_id
_entity_poly.type
_entity_poly.pdbx_seq_one_letter_code
_entity_poly.pdbx_strand_id
1 'polypeptide(L)'
;MSRAVNNAFRLARKSPGGPTSVLPSLSCSARPTLPTQAVHHGASTPSRASSHSPLGPSTTTRKKITLPTLQAMHRRHDPITMLTAHDFPSAHAADTSGMEVILVGDSLAMVALGLPNTNSVTLEDMLLHCRSVMRGAQAAFVVGDLPMGSYELDARQATESAIRMVKEGGVHGVKLEGGVDVVEQIRGVTRAGIPVLAHVGLTPQRSSALGGFRVQGKNVAGAMKVLRDALAVQGAGAWGVVLEAVPAEVAALVTKKLRIPTIGIGAGAGCSGQVLVQVDMIGNYPPGRFLPKFVKRFGDVWGETTRAIAAYREEVKGGSYPADEHTYPMPKEEFAEFEKVVDDISRTVGSDEKQ
;
A
#
# COMPACT_ATOMS: atom_id res chain seq x y z
N MET A 1 59.54 26.94 12.69
CA MET A 1 59.96 26.09 13.82
C MET A 1 58.93 24.96 13.93
N SER A 2 58.97 23.86 13.20
CA SER A 2 59.92 22.74 13.07
C SER A 2 60.15 21.91 14.35
N ARG A 3 59.68 20.65 14.31
CA ARG A 3 60.14 19.39 14.95
C ARG A 3 58.99 18.38 14.78
N ALA A 4 58.96 17.34 13.94
CA ALA A 4 59.93 16.37 13.40
C ALA A 4 60.53 15.40 14.44
N VAL A 5 60.05 14.14 14.45
CA VAL A 5 60.76 12.85 14.68
C VAL A 5 59.89 11.76 14.00
N ASN A 6 60.20 11.11 12.87
CA ASN A 6 61.26 10.16 12.43
C ASN A 6 61.21 8.71 12.98
N ASN A 7 60.83 7.75 12.11
CA ASN A 7 61.55 6.52 11.69
C ASN A 7 60.52 5.56 11.02
N ALA A 8 60.54 5.23 9.73
CA ALA A 8 61.57 4.59 8.88
C ALA A 8 61.92 3.16 9.30
N PHE A 9 61.47 2.15 8.54
CA PHE A 9 62.37 1.21 7.83
C PHE A 9 61.62 0.39 6.77
N ARG A 10 62.38 -0.12 5.81
CA ARG A 10 62.05 -0.40 4.41
C ARG A 10 62.49 -1.84 4.06
N LEU A 11 61.90 -2.39 2.98
CA LEU A 11 62.45 -3.36 2.01
C LEU A 11 62.22 -4.89 2.12
N ALA A 12 61.75 -5.37 0.96
CA ALA A 12 61.63 -6.70 0.37
C ALA A 12 62.89 -7.58 0.28
N ARG A 13 62.72 -8.92 0.13
CA ARG A 13 63.07 -9.74 -1.07
C ARG A 13 62.91 -11.27 -0.83
N LYS A 14 62.98 -12.02 -1.94
CA LYS A 14 62.57 -13.42 -2.25
C LYS A 14 63.53 -14.57 -1.82
N SER A 15 62.95 -15.80 -1.77
CA SER A 15 63.43 -17.16 -2.21
C SER A 15 64.55 -17.90 -1.44
N PRO A 16 64.81 -19.24 -1.63
CA PRO A 16 64.02 -20.46 -2.01
C PRO A 16 64.39 -21.78 -1.21
N GLY A 17 63.77 -22.94 -1.52
CA GLY A 17 64.39 -24.30 -1.39
C GLY A 17 63.62 -25.42 -0.63
N GLY A 18 63.45 -26.61 -1.24
CA GLY A 18 62.72 -27.83 -0.75
C GLY A 18 63.48 -28.72 0.27
N PRO A 19 63.23 -30.07 0.45
CA PRO A 19 62.85 -31.08 -0.57
C PRO A 19 61.91 -32.29 -0.18
N THR A 20 61.41 -32.96 -1.23
CA THR A 20 61.08 -34.40 -1.57
C THR A 20 60.79 -35.55 -0.55
N SER A 21 59.74 -36.36 -0.85
CA SER A 21 59.70 -37.86 -1.02
C SER A 21 58.37 -38.25 -1.74
N VAL A 22 58.25 -38.92 -2.91
CA VAL A 22 58.54 -40.28 -3.46
C VAL A 22 57.39 -41.33 -3.35
N LEU A 23 56.62 -41.46 -4.46
CA LEU A 23 56.03 -42.65 -5.17
C LEU A 23 54.98 -43.60 -4.49
N PRO A 24 54.26 -44.50 -5.23
CA PRO A 24 53.87 -44.57 -6.66
C PRO A 24 52.37 -44.91 -6.93
N SER A 25 51.99 -44.81 -8.21
CA SER A 25 50.68 -45.16 -8.81
C SER A 25 50.48 -46.65 -9.09
N LEU A 26 49.25 -47.15 -8.90
CA LEU A 26 48.76 -48.41 -9.51
C LEU A 26 47.32 -48.25 -10.03
N SER A 27 47.12 -48.65 -11.28
CA SER A 27 45.84 -48.75 -11.98
C SER A 27 45.03 -49.96 -11.50
N CYS A 28 43.70 -49.85 -11.47
CA CYS A 28 42.84 -51.04 -11.44
C CYS A 28 41.60 -50.86 -12.32
N SER A 29 41.26 -51.98 -12.97
CA SER A 29 40.37 -52.20 -14.09
C SER A 29 38.88 -52.14 -13.75
N ALA A 30 38.08 -51.91 -14.79
CA ALA A 30 36.63 -51.85 -14.86
C ALA A 30 35.88 -53.09 -14.32
N ARG A 31 34.63 -52.85 -13.89
CA ARG A 31 33.54 -53.84 -13.76
C ARG A 31 32.20 -53.25 -14.25
N PRO A 32 31.26 -54.08 -14.74
CA PRO A 32 30.20 -53.67 -15.65
C PRO A 32 28.94 -53.12 -14.95
N THR A 33 28.25 -52.21 -15.64
CA THR A 33 26.97 -51.60 -15.24
C THR A 33 25.79 -52.50 -15.59
N LEU A 34 24.88 -52.70 -14.63
CA LEU A 34 23.52 -53.21 -14.85
C LEU A 34 22.57 -52.03 -15.12
N PRO A 35 21.55 -52.17 -15.99
CA PRO A 35 20.63 -51.09 -16.29
C PRO A 35 19.48 -51.07 -15.27
N THR A 36 19.45 -50.06 -14.41
CA THR A 36 18.28 -49.80 -13.55
C THR A 36 17.29 -48.94 -14.31
N GLN A 37 16.10 -49.49 -14.55
CA GLN A 37 14.96 -48.78 -15.13
C GLN A 37 14.58 -47.59 -14.24
N ALA A 38 14.41 -46.41 -14.86
CA ALA A 38 13.93 -45.21 -14.19
C ALA A 38 12.42 -45.35 -13.91
N VAL A 39 12.08 -45.58 -12.65
CA VAL A 39 10.71 -45.41 -12.16
C VAL A 39 10.48 -43.92 -11.95
N HIS A 40 9.65 -43.31 -12.80
CA HIS A 40 9.14 -41.97 -12.57
C HIS A 40 8.18 -41.99 -11.38
N HIS A 41 8.70 -41.73 -10.18
CA HIS A 41 7.86 -41.24 -9.10
C HIS A 41 7.51 -39.78 -9.40
N GLY A 42 6.27 -39.55 -9.81
CA GLY A 42 5.66 -38.23 -9.76
C GLY A 42 5.74 -37.73 -8.32
N ALA A 43 6.59 -36.73 -8.09
CA ALA A 43 6.70 -36.08 -6.80
C ALA A 43 5.39 -35.34 -6.52
N SER A 44 4.48 -35.98 -5.76
CA SER A 44 3.45 -35.24 -5.05
C SER A 44 4.16 -34.31 -4.08
N THR A 45 4.03 -33.01 -4.33
CA THR A 45 4.53 -32.02 -3.38
C THR A 45 3.71 -32.20 -2.11
N PRO A 46 4.32 -32.45 -0.93
CA PRO A 46 3.54 -32.53 0.31
C PRO A 46 2.83 -31.20 0.49
N SER A 47 1.49 -31.23 0.53
CA SER A 47 0.70 -30.05 0.88
C SER A 47 1.08 -29.69 2.31
N ARG A 48 1.88 -28.64 2.47
CA ARG A 48 2.14 -28.06 3.79
C ARG A 48 0.82 -27.45 4.27
N ALA A 49 0.09 -28.20 5.07
CA ALA A 49 -0.99 -27.65 5.86
C ALA A 49 -0.32 -26.91 7.04
N SER A 50 -0.16 -25.60 6.87
CA SER A 50 0.35 -24.71 7.90
C SER A 50 -0.45 -23.41 7.84
N SER A 51 -0.63 -22.75 8.98
CA SER A 51 -1.25 -21.42 9.03
C SER A 51 -0.43 -20.35 8.30
N HIS A 52 0.84 -20.62 7.99
CA HIS A 52 1.67 -19.78 7.17
C HIS A 52 1.41 -20.05 5.68
N SER A 53 0.69 -19.13 5.04
CA SER A 53 0.44 -19.13 3.59
C SER A 53 1.17 -17.95 2.94
N PRO A 54 2.42 -18.13 2.47
CA PRO A 54 3.14 -17.05 1.80
C PRO A 54 2.46 -16.74 0.47
N LEU A 55 2.45 -15.47 0.09
CA LEU A 55 2.00 -15.06 -1.23
C LEU A 55 2.87 -15.75 -2.30
N GLY A 56 2.22 -16.27 -3.34
CA GLY A 56 2.91 -16.73 -4.55
C GLY A 56 3.67 -15.59 -5.24
N PRO A 57 4.56 -15.91 -6.21
CA PRO A 57 5.29 -14.90 -6.96
C PRO A 57 4.33 -13.90 -7.62
N SER A 58 4.67 -12.60 -7.58
CA SER A 58 3.86 -11.55 -8.19
C SER A 58 3.69 -11.80 -9.69
N THR A 59 2.44 -11.87 -10.15
CA THR A 59 2.06 -12.17 -11.53
C THR A 59 1.80 -10.91 -12.36
N THR A 60 1.99 -9.71 -11.80
CA THR A 60 1.62 -8.48 -12.50
C THR A 60 2.58 -8.19 -13.66
N THR A 61 2.05 -8.29 -14.88
CA THR A 61 2.73 -7.95 -16.14
C THR A 61 2.52 -6.48 -16.52
N ARG A 62 1.84 -5.71 -15.66
CA ARG A 62 1.41 -4.35 -15.95
C ARG A 62 2.59 -3.39 -15.87
N LYS A 63 2.74 -2.54 -16.90
CA LYS A 63 3.80 -1.53 -16.93
C LYS A 63 3.60 -0.51 -15.81
N LYS A 64 4.71 -0.04 -15.23
CA LYS A 64 4.69 1.00 -14.20
C LYS A 64 4.05 2.29 -14.74
N ILE A 65 3.09 2.84 -13.99
CA ILE A 65 2.49 4.13 -14.27
C ILE A 65 3.42 5.23 -13.75
N THR A 66 3.68 6.22 -14.59
CA THR A 66 4.59 7.34 -14.32
C THR A 66 3.89 8.66 -14.62
N LEU A 67 4.46 9.79 -14.17
CA LEU A 67 3.92 11.10 -14.52
C LEU A 67 3.80 11.32 -16.03
N PRO A 68 4.80 10.98 -16.88
CA PRO A 68 4.65 11.01 -18.33
C PRO A 68 3.46 10.20 -18.84
N THR A 69 3.20 9.01 -18.26
CA THR A 69 2.03 8.18 -18.61
C THR A 69 0.73 8.94 -18.33
N LEU A 70 0.59 9.51 -17.13
CA LEU A 70 -0.61 10.25 -16.72
C LEU A 70 -0.82 11.53 -17.56
N GLN A 71 0.25 12.25 -17.86
CA GLN A 71 0.20 13.41 -18.76
C GLN A 71 -0.20 13.02 -20.18
N ALA A 72 0.30 11.89 -20.68
CA ALA A 72 -0.07 11.38 -22.00
C ALA A 72 -1.55 10.98 -22.04
N MET A 73 -2.07 10.33 -20.99
CA MET A 73 -3.50 10.02 -20.86
C MET A 73 -4.36 11.29 -20.92
N HIS A 74 -4.01 12.30 -20.13
CA HIS A 74 -4.70 13.60 -20.15
C HIS A 74 -4.73 14.23 -21.54
N ARG A 75 -3.58 14.27 -22.26
CA ARG A 75 -3.49 14.83 -23.62
C ARG A 75 -4.31 14.05 -24.65
N ARG A 76 -4.51 12.75 -24.43
CA ARG A 76 -5.33 11.88 -25.29
C ARG A 76 -6.80 11.85 -24.89
N HIS A 77 -7.20 12.56 -23.84
CA HIS A 77 -8.53 12.47 -23.24
C HIS A 77 -8.89 11.03 -22.80
N ASP A 78 -7.88 10.28 -22.38
CA ASP A 78 -7.98 8.94 -21.81
C ASP A 78 -8.18 9.08 -20.28
N PRO A 79 -9.35 8.74 -19.72
CA PRO A 79 -9.66 9.04 -18.32
C PRO A 79 -8.72 8.35 -17.33
N ILE A 80 -8.15 9.12 -16.42
CA ILE A 80 -7.29 8.58 -15.35
C ILE A 80 -8.17 7.97 -14.26
N THR A 81 -7.99 6.69 -13.95
CA THR A 81 -8.66 6.03 -12.82
C THR A 81 -7.79 6.13 -11.56
N MET A 82 -8.40 6.66 -10.50
CA MET A 82 -7.77 6.82 -9.21
C MET A 82 -8.66 6.24 -8.12
N LEU A 83 -8.06 5.55 -7.15
CA LEU A 83 -8.79 4.92 -6.06
C LEU A 83 -7.99 5.06 -4.77
N THR A 84 -8.66 5.29 -3.64
CA THR A 84 -7.93 5.24 -2.37
C THR A 84 -7.53 3.81 -2.00
N ALA A 85 -6.45 3.64 -1.25
CA ALA A 85 -6.11 2.41 -0.57
C ALA A 85 -5.44 2.75 0.77
N HIS A 86 -5.56 1.88 1.76
CA HIS A 86 -5.02 2.12 3.11
C HIS A 86 -4.15 0.97 3.61
N ASP A 87 -4.12 -0.18 2.93
CA ASP A 87 -3.32 -1.32 3.35
C ASP A 87 -2.88 -2.18 2.15
N PHE A 88 -2.13 -3.23 2.46
CA PHE A 88 -1.66 -4.18 1.45
C PHE A 88 -2.80 -4.80 0.64
N PRO A 89 -3.86 -5.41 1.23
CA PRO A 89 -4.95 -6.01 0.46
C PRO A 89 -5.70 -5.02 -0.44
N SER A 90 -6.05 -3.84 0.08
CA SER A 90 -6.75 -2.80 -0.68
C SER A 90 -5.93 -2.30 -1.88
N ALA A 91 -4.63 -2.09 -1.67
CA ALA A 91 -3.71 -1.66 -2.72
C ALA A 91 -3.49 -2.76 -3.76
N HIS A 92 -3.33 -4.01 -3.32
CA HIS A 92 -3.17 -5.15 -4.21
C HIS A 92 -4.39 -5.34 -5.11
N ALA A 93 -5.60 -5.27 -4.54
CA ALA A 93 -6.85 -5.32 -5.30
C ALA A 93 -6.97 -4.15 -6.31
N ALA A 94 -6.63 -2.92 -5.90
CA ALA A 94 -6.66 -1.76 -6.78
C ALA A 94 -5.65 -1.88 -7.94
N ASP A 95 -4.41 -2.28 -7.66
CA ASP A 95 -3.35 -2.36 -8.67
C ASP A 95 -3.60 -3.49 -9.69
N THR A 96 -4.02 -4.66 -9.20
CA THR A 96 -4.37 -5.82 -10.05
C THR A 96 -5.62 -5.56 -10.90
N SER A 97 -6.54 -4.73 -10.41
CA SER A 97 -7.72 -4.28 -11.17
C SER A 97 -7.39 -3.17 -12.18
N GLY A 98 -6.13 -2.74 -12.27
CA GLY A 98 -5.69 -1.82 -13.31
C GLY A 98 -5.82 -0.33 -12.96
N MET A 99 -5.99 0.06 -11.69
CA MET A 99 -6.02 1.48 -11.32
C MET A 99 -4.72 2.19 -11.69
N GLU A 100 -4.78 3.35 -12.34
CA GLU A 100 -3.56 4.08 -12.70
C GLU A 100 -2.91 4.76 -11.50
N VAL A 101 -3.74 5.32 -10.61
CA VAL A 101 -3.29 6.05 -9.42
C VAL A 101 -3.91 5.44 -8.17
N ILE A 102 -3.09 5.22 -7.15
CA ILE A 102 -3.56 4.85 -5.81
C ILE A 102 -3.29 6.01 -4.86
N LEU A 103 -4.31 6.40 -4.10
CA LEU A 103 -4.20 7.44 -3.08
C LEU A 103 -4.22 6.85 -1.68
N VAL A 104 -3.13 7.03 -0.95
CA VAL A 104 -3.12 6.87 0.51
C VAL A 104 -3.66 8.16 1.09
N GLY A 105 -4.99 8.25 1.16
CA GLY A 105 -5.69 9.47 1.55
C GLY A 105 -5.96 9.54 3.04
N ASP A 106 -5.92 10.74 3.61
CA ASP A 106 -6.25 11.01 5.03
C ASP A 106 -7.68 10.58 5.42
N SER A 107 -8.57 10.37 4.43
CA SER A 107 -9.84 9.66 4.58
C SER A 107 -9.75 8.34 5.35
N LEU A 108 -8.57 7.69 5.35
CA LEU A 108 -8.28 6.49 6.15
C LEU A 108 -8.52 6.71 7.65
N ALA A 109 -8.43 7.95 8.14
CA ALA A 109 -8.76 8.31 9.51
C ALA A 109 -10.15 7.80 9.87
N MET A 110 -11.13 8.05 9.00
CA MET A 110 -12.52 7.69 9.24
C MET A 110 -12.82 6.26 8.83
N VAL A 111 -12.34 5.83 7.66
CA VAL A 111 -12.78 4.55 7.06
C VAL A 111 -11.95 3.34 7.50
N ALA A 112 -10.74 3.55 8.02
CA ALA A 112 -9.85 2.48 8.45
C ALA A 112 -9.52 2.56 9.95
N LEU A 113 -9.30 3.77 10.48
CA LEU A 113 -8.93 3.96 11.90
C LEU A 113 -10.14 4.25 12.80
N GLY A 114 -11.33 4.51 12.23
CA GLY A 114 -12.54 4.81 13.01
C GLY A 114 -12.50 6.16 13.75
N LEU A 115 -11.59 7.06 13.36
CA LEU A 115 -11.49 8.41 13.89
C LEU A 115 -12.69 9.27 13.43
N PRO A 116 -13.10 10.28 14.22
CA PRO A 116 -14.29 11.06 13.91
C PRO A 116 -14.14 11.99 12.70
N ASN A 117 -12.91 12.32 12.31
CA ASN A 117 -12.59 13.21 11.19
C ASN A 117 -11.15 12.98 10.71
N THR A 118 -10.79 13.59 9.57
CA THR A 118 -9.46 13.49 8.98
C THR A 118 -8.39 14.28 9.73
N ASN A 119 -8.74 15.29 10.52
CA ASN A 119 -7.76 16.13 11.24
C ASN A 119 -7.05 15.40 12.38
N SER A 120 -7.60 14.27 12.84
CA SER A 120 -7.00 13.46 13.90
C SER A 120 -5.89 12.54 13.43
N VAL A 121 -5.71 12.35 12.11
CA VAL A 121 -4.65 11.48 11.59
C VAL A 121 -3.29 12.17 11.63
N THR A 122 -2.27 11.45 12.06
CA THR A 122 -0.91 11.98 12.16
C THR A 122 -0.08 11.64 10.93
N LEU A 123 1.06 12.32 10.76
CA LEU A 123 2.04 11.93 9.74
C LEU A 123 2.55 10.49 9.94
N GLU A 124 2.67 10.02 11.18
CA GLU A 124 3.11 8.65 11.47
C GLU A 124 2.09 7.60 11.04
N ASP A 125 0.80 7.88 11.22
CA ASP A 125 -0.28 7.03 10.72
C ASP A 125 -0.21 6.95 9.19
N MET A 126 -0.08 8.11 8.52
CA MET A 126 0.05 8.17 7.06
C MET A 126 1.25 7.37 6.56
N LEU A 127 2.40 7.47 7.24
CA LEU A 127 3.62 6.72 6.89
C LEU A 127 3.43 5.20 7.04
N LEU A 128 2.74 4.75 8.08
CA LEU A 128 2.42 3.32 8.26
C LEU A 128 1.57 2.80 7.10
N HIS A 129 0.50 3.51 6.76
CA HIS A 129 -0.40 3.12 5.67
C HIS A 129 0.29 3.19 4.31
N CYS A 130 1.14 4.20 4.08
CA CYS A 130 1.96 4.29 2.86
C CYS A 130 2.85 3.06 2.68
N ARG A 131 3.59 2.64 3.71
CA ARG A 131 4.42 1.43 3.66
C ARG A 131 3.60 0.19 3.36
N SER A 132 2.41 0.08 3.95
CA SER A 132 1.50 -1.05 3.72
C SER A 132 1.03 -1.10 2.26
N VAL A 133 0.56 0.04 1.73
CA VAL A 133 0.09 0.18 0.35
C VAL A 133 1.21 -0.06 -0.66
N MET A 134 2.42 0.44 -0.41
CA MET A 134 3.56 0.26 -1.31
C MET A 134 3.99 -1.19 -1.47
N ARG A 135 3.66 -2.08 -0.52
CA ARG A 135 3.86 -3.53 -0.67
C ARG A 135 2.84 -4.14 -1.64
N GLY A 136 1.63 -3.61 -1.70
CA GLY A 136 0.55 -4.13 -2.56
C GLY A 136 0.52 -3.53 -3.97
N ALA A 137 0.96 -2.29 -4.13
CA ALA A 137 0.90 -1.53 -5.39
C ALA A 137 2.21 -1.60 -6.19
N GLN A 138 2.27 -2.46 -7.20
CA GLN A 138 3.48 -2.68 -8.00
C GLN A 138 3.49 -1.78 -9.26
N ALA A 139 2.36 -1.66 -9.96
CA ALA A 139 2.27 -0.91 -11.23
C ALA A 139 1.74 0.52 -11.07
N ALA A 140 0.76 0.76 -10.20
CA ALA A 140 0.12 2.07 -10.03
C ALA A 140 1.10 3.17 -9.55
N PHE A 141 0.76 4.41 -9.87
CA PHE A 141 1.41 5.60 -9.31
C PHE A 141 0.77 5.93 -7.97
N VAL A 142 1.48 5.62 -6.89
CA VAL A 142 1.02 5.84 -5.51
C VAL A 142 1.32 7.26 -5.04
N VAL A 143 0.29 7.96 -4.55
CA VAL A 143 0.34 9.29 -3.93
C VAL A 143 -0.06 9.17 -2.46
N GLY A 144 0.67 9.81 -1.55
CA GLY A 144 0.30 9.89 -0.13
C GLY A 144 -0.14 11.30 0.28
N ASP A 145 -1.18 11.40 1.10
CA ASP A 145 -1.60 12.68 1.66
C ASP A 145 -0.63 13.20 2.71
N LEU A 146 -0.34 14.50 2.63
CA LEU A 146 0.15 15.25 3.77
C LEU A 146 -1.05 15.56 4.69
N PRO A 147 -1.06 15.03 5.93
CA PRO A 147 -2.18 15.27 6.84
C PRO A 147 -2.14 16.70 7.38
N MET A 148 -3.26 17.16 7.93
CA MET A 148 -3.35 18.48 8.54
C MET A 148 -2.27 18.68 9.61
N GLY A 149 -1.64 19.85 9.63
CA GLY A 149 -0.56 20.24 10.53
C GLY A 149 0.84 19.88 10.05
N SER A 150 0.97 19.19 8.90
CA SER A 150 2.27 18.75 8.36
C SER A 150 2.83 19.63 7.25
N TYR A 151 2.09 20.63 6.76
CA TYR A 151 2.53 21.46 5.63
C TYR A 151 2.12 22.93 5.70
N GLU A 152 1.22 23.31 6.59
CA GLU A 152 0.56 24.61 6.58
C GLU A 152 1.44 25.76 7.09
N LEU A 153 2.47 25.46 7.90
CA LEU A 153 3.30 26.51 8.52
C LEU A 153 4.12 27.27 7.46
N ASP A 154 4.87 26.54 6.65
CA ASP A 154 5.70 27.11 5.59
C ASP A 154 6.16 26.04 4.58
N ALA A 155 6.86 26.49 3.53
CA ALA A 155 7.39 25.61 2.50
C ALA A 155 8.46 24.63 3.01
N ARG A 156 9.19 24.97 4.07
CA ARG A 156 10.22 24.10 4.64
C ARG A 156 9.55 22.91 5.32
N GLN A 157 8.56 23.15 6.17
CA GLN A 157 7.79 22.10 6.84
C GLN A 157 7.14 21.15 5.82
N ALA A 158 6.45 21.70 4.81
CA ALA A 158 5.83 20.91 3.75
C ALA A 158 6.86 20.03 3.02
N THR A 159 8.05 20.56 2.75
CA THR A 159 9.14 19.83 2.09
C THR A 159 9.71 18.74 2.99
N GLU A 160 9.94 19.01 4.28
CA GLU A 160 10.41 18.01 5.25
C GLU A 160 9.42 16.85 5.37
N SER A 161 8.11 17.13 5.53
CA SER A 161 7.05 16.11 5.57
C SER A 161 6.98 15.31 4.27
N ALA A 162 7.04 15.97 3.11
CA ALA A 162 7.02 15.28 1.81
C ALA A 162 8.24 14.37 1.61
N ILE A 163 9.43 14.79 2.04
CA ILE A 163 10.63 13.94 2.02
C ILE A 163 10.42 12.69 2.87
N ARG A 164 9.81 12.81 4.06
CA ARG A 164 9.48 11.65 4.90
C ARG A 164 8.50 10.72 4.18
N MET A 165 7.43 11.24 3.59
CA MET A 165 6.47 10.43 2.83
C MET A 165 7.15 9.60 1.73
N VAL A 166 8.09 10.19 0.99
CA VAL A 166 8.84 9.47 -0.05
C VAL A 166 9.83 8.48 0.55
N LYS A 167 10.67 8.89 1.52
CA LYS A 167 11.75 8.05 2.06
C LYS A 167 11.28 6.93 2.98
N GLU A 168 10.37 7.26 3.89
CA GLU A 168 9.86 6.35 4.92
C GLU A 168 8.56 5.67 4.48
N GLY A 169 7.71 6.38 3.72
CA GLY A 169 6.45 5.83 3.20
C GLY A 169 6.59 5.13 1.85
N GLY A 170 7.61 5.47 1.06
CA GLY A 170 7.88 4.87 -0.25
C GLY A 170 7.00 5.38 -1.40
N VAL A 171 6.13 6.38 -1.17
CA VAL A 171 5.22 6.88 -2.21
C VAL A 171 5.97 7.64 -3.31
N HIS A 172 5.38 7.72 -4.50
CA HIS A 172 6.00 8.38 -5.66
C HIS A 172 5.76 9.89 -5.68
N GLY A 173 4.79 10.37 -4.91
CA GLY A 173 4.42 11.78 -4.81
C GLY A 173 3.48 12.01 -3.63
N VAL A 174 3.17 13.28 -3.38
CA VAL A 174 2.31 13.69 -2.28
C VAL A 174 1.09 14.47 -2.75
N LYS A 175 0.00 14.44 -1.97
CA LYS A 175 -1.14 15.34 -2.12
C LYS A 175 -1.23 16.28 -0.92
N LEU A 176 -1.58 17.54 -1.18
CA LEU A 176 -1.82 18.55 -0.15
C LEU A 176 -3.01 19.45 -0.53
N GLU A 177 -3.70 19.97 0.47
CA GLU A 177 -4.93 20.74 0.29
C GLU A 177 -4.71 22.24 0.39
N GLY A 178 -5.31 22.98 -0.52
CA GLY A 178 -5.22 24.44 -0.56
C GLY A 178 -5.05 24.98 -1.96
N GLY A 179 -5.28 26.27 -2.10
CA GLY A 179 -5.24 26.98 -3.38
C GLY A 179 -4.07 27.95 -3.44
N VAL A 180 -4.39 29.22 -3.67
CA VAL A 180 -3.39 30.32 -3.69
C VAL A 180 -2.54 30.36 -2.42
N ASP A 181 -3.10 30.00 -1.28
CA ASP A 181 -2.50 30.10 0.04
C ASP A 181 -1.42 29.05 0.34
N VAL A 182 -1.33 27.97 -0.46
CA VAL A 182 -0.31 26.91 -0.30
C VAL A 182 0.68 26.85 -1.47
N VAL A 183 0.72 27.89 -2.31
CA VAL A 183 1.57 27.93 -3.50
C VAL A 183 3.06 27.81 -3.15
N GLU A 184 3.52 28.45 -2.07
CA GLU A 184 4.92 28.38 -1.65
C GLU A 184 5.30 26.97 -1.18
N GLN A 185 4.39 26.28 -0.50
CA GLN A 185 4.52 24.89 -0.07
C GLN A 185 4.67 23.97 -1.29
N ILE A 186 3.76 24.08 -2.27
CA ILE A 186 3.84 23.30 -3.51
C ILE A 186 5.15 23.58 -4.24
N ARG A 187 5.58 24.84 -4.33
CA ARG A 187 6.87 25.20 -4.95
C ARG A 187 8.06 24.60 -4.22
N GLY A 188 8.06 24.61 -2.88
CA GLY A 188 9.12 24.00 -2.08
C GLY A 188 9.25 22.50 -2.35
N VAL A 189 8.13 21.79 -2.26
CA VAL A 189 8.07 20.33 -2.47
C VAL A 189 8.47 19.95 -3.91
N THR A 190 7.94 20.66 -4.91
CA THR A 190 8.26 20.38 -6.32
C THR A 190 9.71 20.71 -6.68
N ARG A 191 10.30 21.77 -6.11
CA ARG A 191 11.74 22.08 -6.26
C ARG A 191 12.64 21.03 -5.65
N ALA A 192 12.19 20.33 -4.60
CA ALA A 192 12.87 19.17 -4.05
C ALA A 192 12.77 17.91 -4.93
N GLY A 193 12.09 17.99 -6.08
CA GLY A 193 11.91 16.89 -7.03
C GLY A 193 10.76 15.94 -6.68
N ILE A 194 9.90 16.31 -5.72
CA ILE A 194 8.77 15.48 -5.29
C ILE A 194 7.50 15.90 -6.06
N PRO A 195 6.84 14.97 -6.79
CA PRO A 195 5.58 15.24 -7.46
C PRO A 195 4.46 15.64 -6.49
N VAL A 196 3.77 16.74 -6.79
CA VAL A 196 2.61 17.19 -6.02
C VAL A 196 1.31 17.07 -6.81
N LEU A 197 0.35 16.35 -6.25
CA LEU A 197 -1.06 16.39 -6.64
C LEU A 197 -1.76 17.44 -5.75
N ALA A 198 -2.19 18.55 -6.30
CA ALA A 198 -2.89 19.56 -5.51
C ALA A 198 -4.34 19.15 -5.22
N HIS A 199 -4.99 19.78 -4.24
CA HIS A 199 -6.42 19.59 -3.97
C HIS A 199 -7.11 20.94 -3.70
N VAL A 200 -8.09 21.29 -4.55
CA VAL A 200 -8.91 22.51 -4.43
C VAL A 200 -10.40 22.19 -4.51
N GLY A 201 -11.24 23.17 -4.18
CA GLY A 201 -12.67 22.94 -3.99
C GLY A 201 -12.95 22.75 -2.52
N LEU A 202 -13.74 21.73 -2.16
CA LEU A 202 -13.92 21.36 -0.77
C LEU A 202 -12.65 20.66 -0.27
N THR A 203 -11.99 21.22 0.73
CA THR A 203 -10.79 20.65 1.35
C THR A 203 -11.15 20.14 2.76
N PRO A 204 -11.38 18.83 2.94
CA PRO A 204 -11.83 18.24 4.21
C PRO A 204 -11.05 18.67 5.45
N GLN A 205 -9.73 18.86 5.34
CA GLN A 205 -8.88 19.29 6.46
C GLN A 205 -9.29 20.65 7.04
N ARG A 206 -9.97 21.46 6.21
CA ARG A 206 -10.48 22.80 6.55
C ARG A 206 -11.99 22.83 6.73
N SER A 207 -12.64 21.68 6.87
CA SER A 207 -14.09 21.57 6.99
C SER A 207 -14.67 22.48 8.09
N SER A 208 -14.00 22.61 9.24
CA SER A 208 -14.42 23.54 10.31
C SER A 208 -14.47 25.00 9.84
N ALA A 209 -13.45 25.46 9.11
CA ALA A 209 -13.41 26.82 8.56
C ALA A 209 -14.41 27.03 7.40
N LEU A 210 -14.73 25.95 6.67
CA LEU A 210 -15.70 25.95 5.56
C LEU A 210 -17.16 25.78 6.02
N GLY A 211 -17.40 25.57 7.32
CA GLY A 211 -18.74 25.32 7.86
C GLY A 211 -19.30 23.93 7.50
N GLY A 212 -18.42 22.94 7.38
CA GLY A 212 -18.70 21.55 7.05
C GLY A 212 -18.45 21.19 5.59
N PHE A 213 -18.92 20.00 5.19
CA PHE A 213 -18.76 19.45 3.84
C PHE A 213 -19.75 20.08 2.85
N ARG A 214 -19.47 21.32 2.43
CA ARG A 214 -20.33 22.09 1.52
C ARG A 214 -19.74 22.14 0.11
N VAL A 215 -20.62 22.01 -0.88
CA VAL A 215 -20.28 22.22 -2.30
C VAL A 215 -19.71 23.62 -2.52
N GLN A 216 -18.59 23.70 -3.21
CA GLN A 216 -17.88 24.93 -3.54
C GLN A 216 -18.22 25.40 -4.96
N GLY A 217 -18.05 26.68 -5.26
CA GLY A 217 -18.26 27.19 -6.63
C GLY A 217 -19.72 27.31 -7.08
N LYS A 218 -20.68 27.43 -6.16
CA LYS A 218 -22.11 27.57 -6.48
C LYS A 218 -22.51 28.91 -7.12
N ASN A 219 -21.66 29.92 -7.04
CA ASN A 219 -21.87 31.24 -7.65
C ASN A 219 -20.59 31.68 -8.36
N VAL A 220 -20.68 32.76 -9.13
CA VAL A 220 -19.56 33.27 -9.94
C VAL A 220 -18.30 33.51 -9.08
N ALA A 221 -18.43 34.15 -7.92
CA ALA A 221 -17.30 34.43 -7.04
C ALA A 221 -16.61 33.14 -6.55
N GLY A 222 -17.39 32.14 -6.13
CA GLY A 222 -16.89 30.83 -5.71
C GLY A 222 -16.24 30.07 -6.87
N ALA A 223 -16.85 30.07 -8.05
CA ALA A 223 -16.31 29.41 -9.23
C ALA A 223 -14.99 30.05 -9.68
N MET A 224 -14.91 31.38 -9.63
CA MET A 224 -13.67 32.13 -9.87
C MET A 224 -12.61 31.85 -8.82
N LYS A 225 -12.98 31.62 -7.55
CA LYS A 225 -12.03 31.17 -6.53
C LYS A 225 -11.44 29.81 -6.90
N VAL A 226 -12.27 28.82 -7.22
CA VAL A 226 -11.80 27.48 -7.64
C VAL A 226 -10.87 27.56 -8.84
N LEU A 227 -11.22 28.34 -9.88
CA LEU A 227 -10.38 28.52 -11.05
C LEU A 227 -9.04 29.18 -10.72
N ARG A 228 -9.04 30.25 -9.89
CA ARG A 228 -7.81 30.93 -9.47
C ARG A 228 -6.91 30.01 -8.65
N ASP A 229 -7.48 29.27 -7.70
CA ASP A 229 -6.75 28.30 -6.90
C ASP A 229 -6.12 27.22 -7.79
N ALA A 230 -6.90 26.65 -8.72
CA ALA A 230 -6.41 25.61 -9.62
C ALA A 230 -5.28 26.11 -10.56
N LEU A 231 -5.40 27.34 -11.08
CA LEU A 231 -4.35 27.96 -11.89
C LEU A 231 -3.08 28.26 -11.06
N ALA A 232 -3.26 28.67 -9.80
CA ALA A 232 -2.16 28.99 -8.90
C ALA A 232 -1.35 27.74 -8.55
N VAL A 233 -2.01 26.63 -8.18
CA VAL A 233 -1.32 25.36 -7.87
C VAL A 233 -0.65 24.76 -9.11
N GLN A 234 -1.25 24.92 -10.30
CA GLN A 234 -0.58 24.59 -11.56
C GLN A 234 0.69 25.41 -11.75
N GLY A 235 0.61 26.74 -11.55
CA GLY A 235 1.78 27.64 -11.64
C GLY A 235 2.84 27.36 -10.58
N ALA A 236 2.48 26.70 -9.49
CA ALA A 236 3.39 26.28 -8.42
C ALA A 236 4.15 24.98 -8.76
N GLY A 237 3.74 24.25 -9.80
CA GLY A 237 4.40 23.03 -10.26
C GLY A 237 3.65 21.72 -9.96
N ALA A 238 2.40 21.78 -9.50
CA ALA A 238 1.59 20.57 -9.32
C ALA A 238 1.44 19.82 -10.66
N TRP A 239 1.54 18.49 -10.64
CA TRP A 239 1.40 17.66 -11.85
C TRP A 239 -0.06 17.40 -12.21
N GLY A 240 -0.97 17.56 -11.25
CA GLY A 240 -2.41 17.40 -11.38
C GLY A 240 -3.13 18.11 -10.22
N VAL A 241 -4.45 18.19 -10.28
CA VAL A 241 -5.27 18.77 -9.21
C VAL A 241 -6.57 18.00 -9.00
N VAL A 242 -6.87 17.65 -7.76
CA VAL A 242 -8.18 17.14 -7.35
C VAL A 242 -9.17 18.30 -7.27
N LEU A 243 -10.35 18.11 -7.84
CA LEU A 243 -11.51 19.01 -7.71
C LEU A 243 -12.60 18.28 -6.92
N GLU A 244 -12.83 18.69 -5.67
CA GLU A 244 -13.84 18.07 -4.80
C GLU A 244 -15.08 18.93 -4.61
N ALA A 245 -16.25 18.30 -4.78
CA ALA A 245 -17.57 18.89 -4.54
C ALA A 245 -17.76 20.25 -5.25
N VAL A 246 -17.47 20.29 -6.55
CA VAL A 246 -17.62 21.45 -7.44
C VAL A 246 -18.72 21.17 -8.49
N PRO A 247 -19.58 22.13 -8.86
CA PRO A 247 -20.53 21.94 -9.96
C PRO A 247 -19.87 21.44 -11.24
N ALA A 248 -20.51 20.48 -11.92
CA ALA A 248 -19.92 19.78 -13.06
C ALA A 248 -19.49 20.73 -14.20
N GLU A 249 -20.29 21.75 -14.49
CA GLU A 249 -19.97 22.73 -15.53
C GLU A 249 -18.75 23.59 -15.17
N VAL A 250 -18.61 23.95 -13.88
CA VAL A 250 -17.45 24.68 -13.37
C VAL A 250 -16.20 23.81 -13.46
N ALA A 251 -16.28 22.55 -13.01
CA ALA A 251 -15.15 21.62 -13.07
C ALA A 251 -14.72 21.30 -14.51
N ALA A 252 -15.68 21.15 -15.44
CA ALA A 252 -15.40 20.97 -16.86
C ALA A 252 -14.69 22.21 -17.45
N LEU A 253 -15.14 23.42 -17.09
CA LEU A 253 -14.48 24.64 -17.55
C LEU A 253 -13.08 24.81 -16.95
N VAL A 254 -12.89 24.52 -15.66
CA VAL A 254 -11.57 24.52 -15.01
C VAL A 254 -10.65 23.52 -15.70
N THR A 255 -11.13 22.31 -15.99
CA THR A 255 -10.36 21.28 -16.70
C THR A 255 -9.90 21.75 -18.07
N LYS A 256 -10.77 22.44 -18.84
CA LYS A 256 -10.41 23.03 -20.14
C LYS A 256 -9.37 24.16 -20.05
N LYS A 257 -9.26 24.84 -18.91
CA LYS A 257 -8.33 25.96 -18.70
C LYS A 257 -6.96 25.52 -18.19
N LEU A 258 -6.86 24.33 -17.61
CA LEU A 258 -5.61 23.78 -17.11
C LEU A 258 -4.88 22.99 -18.20
N ARG A 259 -3.56 22.90 -18.02
CA ARG A 259 -2.61 22.07 -18.81
C ARG A 259 -2.26 20.77 -18.10
N ILE A 260 -2.64 20.66 -16.82
CA ILE A 260 -2.43 19.50 -15.96
C ILE A 260 -3.76 18.73 -15.80
N PRO A 261 -3.73 17.40 -15.62
CA PRO A 261 -4.92 16.62 -15.34
C PRO A 261 -5.68 17.11 -14.11
N THR A 262 -7.00 17.10 -14.24
CA THR A 262 -7.93 17.26 -13.11
C THR A 262 -8.51 15.91 -12.70
N ILE A 263 -8.55 15.62 -11.41
CA ILE A 263 -9.19 14.41 -10.88
C ILE A 263 -10.45 14.82 -10.12
N GLY A 264 -11.61 14.38 -10.57
CA GLY A 264 -12.90 14.74 -9.97
C GLY A 264 -13.30 13.81 -8.82
N ILE A 265 -13.90 14.38 -7.78
CA ILE A 265 -14.70 13.65 -6.79
C ILE A 265 -15.91 14.50 -6.43
N GLY A 266 -17.09 14.08 -6.92
CA GLY A 266 -18.26 14.94 -6.89
C GLY A 266 -18.14 16.22 -7.74
N ALA A 267 -17.31 16.16 -8.80
CA ALA A 267 -17.07 17.25 -9.75
C ALA A 267 -17.59 16.95 -11.17
N GLY A 268 -18.36 15.88 -11.34
CA GLY A 268 -18.90 15.47 -12.64
C GLY A 268 -17.85 14.84 -13.58
N ALA A 269 -18.32 14.36 -14.74
CA ALA A 269 -17.50 13.62 -15.70
C ALA A 269 -16.57 14.51 -16.57
N GLY A 270 -16.62 15.84 -16.40
CA GLY A 270 -15.83 16.78 -17.19
C GLY A 270 -14.36 16.91 -16.75
N CYS A 271 -13.93 16.19 -15.71
CA CYS A 271 -12.54 16.11 -15.27
C CYS A 271 -11.72 15.14 -16.13
N SER A 272 -10.39 15.20 -16.02
CA SER A 272 -9.47 14.29 -16.74
C SER A 272 -9.44 12.87 -16.18
N GLY A 273 -9.99 12.68 -14.99
CA GLY A 273 -10.05 11.41 -14.28
C GLY A 273 -10.99 11.52 -13.08
N GLN A 274 -11.14 10.43 -12.33
CA GLN A 274 -12.02 10.37 -11.17
C GLN A 274 -11.34 9.65 -10.01
N VAL A 275 -11.69 10.05 -8.78
CA VAL A 275 -11.31 9.36 -7.55
C VAL A 275 -12.53 9.10 -6.67
N LEU A 276 -12.55 7.94 -6.01
CA LEU A 276 -13.47 7.62 -4.92
C LEU A 276 -12.70 7.02 -3.74
N VAL A 277 -13.29 7.13 -2.56
CA VAL A 277 -12.87 6.35 -1.40
C VAL A 277 -13.25 4.88 -1.65
N GLN A 278 -12.27 3.98 -1.64
CA GLN A 278 -12.49 2.58 -2.02
C GLN A 278 -13.54 1.90 -1.13
N VAL A 279 -13.44 2.10 0.19
CA VAL A 279 -14.39 1.55 1.17
C VAL A 279 -15.83 1.93 0.83
N ASP A 280 -16.04 3.17 0.38
CA ASP A 280 -17.37 3.70 0.06
C ASP A 280 -17.89 3.10 -1.26
N MET A 281 -17.03 2.96 -2.28
CA MET A 281 -17.45 2.44 -3.58
C MET A 281 -17.64 0.92 -3.57
N ILE A 282 -16.89 0.14 -2.77
CA ILE A 282 -17.08 -1.32 -2.64
C ILE A 282 -18.19 -1.70 -1.65
N GLY A 283 -18.76 -0.74 -0.93
CA GLY A 283 -19.82 -1.03 0.05
C GLY A 283 -19.32 -1.70 1.33
N ASN A 284 -18.09 -1.41 1.79
CA ASN A 284 -17.52 -2.02 3.00
C ASN A 284 -17.73 -1.15 4.25
N TYR A 285 -18.98 -0.96 4.68
CA TYR A 285 -19.31 -0.17 5.86
C TYR A 285 -20.65 -0.61 6.46
N PRO A 286 -20.89 -0.36 7.76
CA PRO A 286 -22.13 -0.75 8.40
C PRO A 286 -23.36 -0.05 7.79
N PRO A 287 -24.55 -0.70 7.86
CA PRO A 287 -25.80 -0.08 7.46
C PRO A 287 -26.04 1.25 8.18
N GLY A 288 -26.68 2.19 7.50
CA GLY A 288 -27.01 3.51 8.06
C GLY A 288 -25.88 4.54 7.97
N ARG A 289 -24.67 4.17 7.50
CA ARG A 289 -23.62 5.15 7.19
C ARG A 289 -24.09 6.13 6.13
N PHE A 290 -23.96 7.42 6.39
CA PHE A 290 -24.21 8.47 5.41
C PHE A 290 -23.14 8.44 4.31
N LEU A 291 -23.57 8.30 3.06
CA LEU A 291 -22.70 8.41 1.90
C LEU A 291 -22.87 9.77 1.21
N PRO A 292 -21.77 10.42 0.80
CA PRO A 292 -21.88 11.59 -0.05
C PRO A 292 -22.63 11.27 -1.34
N LYS A 293 -23.46 12.20 -1.81
CA LYS A 293 -24.30 12.03 -3.01
C LYS A 293 -23.54 11.66 -4.30
N PHE A 294 -22.24 11.91 -4.34
CA PHE A 294 -21.39 11.64 -5.50
C PHE A 294 -20.85 10.22 -5.53
N VAL A 295 -21.04 9.45 -4.46
CA VAL A 295 -20.60 8.07 -4.39
C VAL A 295 -21.59 7.18 -5.12
N LYS A 296 -21.09 6.38 -6.06
CA LYS A 296 -21.78 5.20 -6.57
C LYS A 296 -21.23 3.97 -5.85
N ARG A 297 -22.12 3.14 -5.30
CA ARG A 297 -21.79 1.82 -4.75
C ARG A 297 -21.72 0.81 -5.90
N PHE A 298 -20.58 0.14 -6.05
CA PHE A 298 -20.29 -0.87 -7.07
C PHE A 298 -20.32 -2.30 -6.51
N GLY A 299 -20.33 -2.49 -5.19
CA GLY A 299 -20.35 -3.81 -4.53
C GLY A 299 -21.02 -3.80 -3.16
N ASP A 300 -21.04 -4.96 -2.48
CA ASP A 300 -21.54 -5.12 -1.10
C ASP A 300 -20.59 -5.96 -0.24
N VAL A 301 -19.38 -5.45 -0.01
CA VAL A 301 -18.38 -6.18 0.77
C VAL A 301 -18.80 -6.34 2.22
N TRP A 302 -19.52 -5.38 2.81
CA TRP A 302 -20.04 -5.50 4.16
C TRP A 302 -21.06 -6.65 4.28
N GLY A 303 -22.01 -6.72 3.34
CA GLY A 303 -22.99 -7.80 3.27
C GLY A 303 -22.30 -9.17 3.15
N GLU A 304 -21.31 -9.29 2.27
CA GLU A 304 -20.55 -10.54 2.14
C GLU A 304 -19.81 -10.92 3.42
N THR A 305 -19.09 -9.96 4.01
CA THR A 305 -18.29 -10.16 5.22
C THR A 305 -19.18 -10.62 6.38
N THR A 306 -20.32 -9.96 6.58
CA THR A 306 -21.25 -10.32 7.67
C THR A 306 -21.88 -11.69 7.46
N ARG A 307 -22.23 -12.06 6.23
CA ARG A 307 -22.72 -13.43 5.93
C ARG A 307 -21.65 -14.48 6.20
N ALA A 308 -20.41 -14.26 5.74
CA ALA A 308 -19.30 -15.20 5.93
C ALA A 308 -18.95 -15.42 7.41
N ILE A 309 -18.89 -14.34 8.19
CA ILE A 309 -18.64 -14.42 9.64
C ILE A 309 -19.77 -15.17 10.36
N ALA A 310 -21.03 -14.91 9.98
CA ALA A 310 -22.19 -15.60 10.55
C ALA A 310 -22.17 -17.10 10.20
N ALA A 311 -21.87 -17.46 8.95
CA ALA A 311 -21.76 -18.86 8.52
C ALA A 311 -20.68 -19.61 9.31
N TYR A 312 -19.48 -19.03 9.42
CA TYR A 312 -18.40 -19.58 10.25
C TYR A 312 -18.85 -19.83 11.70
N ARG A 313 -19.54 -18.86 12.30
CA ARG A 313 -20.08 -19.00 13.67
C ARG A 313 -21.08 -20.17 13.76
N GLU A 314 -22.01 -20.29 12.82
CA GLU A 314 -23.00 -21.37 12.84
C GLU A 314 -22.34 -22.74 12.65
N GLU A 315 -21.38 -22.86 11.73
CA GLU A 315 -20.68 -24.13 11.50
C GLU A 315 -19.83 -24.57 12.70
N VAL A 316 -19.16 -23.63 13.37
CA VAL A 316 -18.43 -23.90 14.62
C VAL A 316 -19.39 -24.34 15.73
N LYS A 317 -20.53 -23.65 15.87
CA LYS A 317 -21.53 -23.99 16.89
C LYS A 317 -22.24 -25.31 16.62
N GLY A 318 -22.45 -25.65 15.35
CA GLY A 318 -23.03 -26.91 14.91
C GLY A 318 -22.05 -28.07 14.91
N GLY A 319 -20.74 -27.80 15.10
CA GLY A 319 -19.69 -28.81 15.06
C GLY A 319 -19.40 -29.34 13.65
N SER A 320 -19.89 -28.69 12.59
CA SER A 320 -19.58 -29.06 11.21
C SER A 320 -18.24 -28.49 10.72
N TYR A 321 -17.73 -27.45 11.39
CA TYR A 321 -16.38 -26.93 11.19
C TYR A 321 -15.54 -27.06 12.48
N PRO A 322 -14.27 -27.50 12.39
CA PRO A 322 -13.60 -28.00 11.19
C PRO A 322 -14.13 -29.38 10.76
N ALA A 323 -14.33 -29.58 9.46
CA ALA A 323 -14.50 -30.91 8.86
C ALA A 323 -13.14 -31.62 8.72
N ASP A 324 -13.13 -32.93 8.48
CA ASP A 324 -11.90 -33.75 8.41
C ASP A 324 -10.83 -33.19 7.46
N GLU A 325 -11.22 -32.61 6.33
CA GLU A 325 -10.30 -32.00 5.35
C GLU A 325 -9.53 -30.77 5.90
N HIS A 326 -10.02 -30.18 6.98
CA HIS A 326 -9.38 -29.06 7.69
C HIS A 326 -8.54 -29.53 8.89
N THR A 327 -8.40 -30.84 9.09
CA THR A 327 -7.67 -31.45 10.22
C THR A 327 -6.38 -32.11 9.77
N TYR A 328 -5.58 -32.54 10.76
CA TYR A 328 -4.34 -33.25 10.56
C TYR A 328 -4.48 -34.68 11.08
N PRO A 329 -4.21 -35.70 10.25
CA PRO A 329 -4.25 -37.08 10.73
C PRO A 329 -3.04 -37.40 11.61
N MET A 330 -3.25 -38.22 12.65
CA MET A 330 -2.21 -38.92 13.40
C MET A 330 -2.30 -40.42 13.08
N PRO A 331 -1.17 -41.13 12.87
CA PRO A 331 -1.18 -42.59 12.79
C PRO A 331 -1.86 -43.20 14.01
N LYS A 332 -2.68 -44.23 13.81
CA LYS A 332 -3.50 -44.82 14.89
C LYS A 332 -2.63 -45.38 16.01
N GLU A 333 -1.47 -45.92 15.67
CA GLU A 333 -0.51 -46.50 16.59
C GLU A 333 0.09 -45.43 17.52
N GLU A 334 0.44 -44.26 16.96
CA GLU A 334 0.96 -43.12 17.72
C GLU A 334 -0.10 -42.55 18.66
N PHE A 335 -1.36 -42.48 18.21
CA PHE A 335 -2.47 -42.02 19.05
C PHE A 335 -2.73 -42.99 20.22
N ALA A 336 -2.72 -44.29 19.96
CA ALA A 336 -2.90 -45.30 21.01
C ALA A 336 -1.79 -45.26 22.06
N GLU A 337 -0.55 -44.96 21.67
CA GLU A 337 0.54 -44.78 22.63
C GLU A 337 0.37 -43.48 23.44
N PHE A 338 -0.04 -42.39 22.79
CA PHE A 338 -0.38 -41.15 23.47
C PHE A 338 -1.48 -41.35 24.53
N GLU A 339 -2.54 -42.10 24.23
CA GLU A 339 -3.61 -42.42 25.18
C GLU A 339 -3.07 -43.12 26.44
N LYS A 340 -2.20 -44.14 26.28
CA LYS A 340 -1.58 -44.82 27.43
C LYS A 340 -0.77 -43.88 28.31
N VAL A 341 0.04 -43.02 27.69
CA VAL A 341 0.88 -42.06 28.42
C VAL A 341 0.01 -41.08 29.23
N VAL A 342 -1.11 -40.62 28.67
CA VAL A 342 -2.05 -39.72 29.36
C VAL A 342 -2.71 -40.40 30.57
N ASP A 343 -3.12 -41.66 30.42
CA ASP A 343 -3.72 -42.44 31.51
C ASP A 343 -2.75 -42.64 32.68
N ASP A 344 -1.48 -42.94 32.39
CA ASP A 344 -0.45 -43.14 33.41
C ASP A 344 -0.11 -41.83 34.15
N ILE A 345 -0.08 -40.69 33.46
CA ILE A 345 0.06 -39.36 34.11
C ILE A 345 -1.13 -39.10 35.04
N SER A 346 -2.35 -39.36 34.58
CA SER A 346 -3.57 -39.10 35.37
C SER A 346 -3.63 -39.93 36.65
N ARG A 347 -3.13 -41.18 36.61
CA ARG A 347 -3.00 -42.04 37.81
C ARG A 347 -1.96 -41.54 38.80
N THR A 348 -0.86 -40.98 38.29
CA THR A 348 0.25 -40.49 39.12
C THR A 348 -0.09 -39.17 39.83
N VAL A 349 -0.83 -38.28 39.17
CA VAL A 349 -1.29 -37.00 39.75
C VAL A 349 -2.43 -37.23 40.77
N GLY A 350 -3.35 -38.17 40.50
CA GLY A 350 -4.44 -38.49 41.43
C GLY A 350 -4.02 -39.22 42.71
N SER A 351 -2.79 -39.77 42.77
CA SER A 351 -2.23 -40.36 43.99
C SER A 351 -1.57 -39.34 44.94
N ASP A 352 -1.16 -38.18 44.44
CA ASP A 352 -0.50 -37.14 45.24
C ASP A 352 -1.48 -36.19 45.95
N GLU A 353 -2.73 -36.04 45.47
CA GLU A 353 -3.78 -35.24 46.16
C GLU A 353 -4.47 -35.97 47.33
N LYS A 354 -4.09 -37.23 47.61
CA LYS A 354 -4.61 -38.02 48.74
C LYS A 354 -3.66 -38.13 49.94
N GLN A 355 -2.64 -37.26 50.03
CA GLN A 355 -1.79 -37.12 51.22
C GLN A 355 -2.01 -35.80 51.96
#